data_AF-M7NK21-F1
#
_entry.id   AF-M7NK21-F1
#
_cell.length_a   1.000
_cell.length_b   1.000
_cell.length_c   1.000
_cell.angle_alpha   90.00
_cell.angle_beta   90.00
_cell.angle_gamma   90.00
#
_symmetry.space_group_name_H-M   'P 1'
#
loop_
_entity.id
_entity.type
_entity.pdbx_description
1 polymer ?
#
loop_
_entity_poly.entity_id
_entity_poly.type
_entity_poly.pdbx_seq_one_letter_code
_entity_poly.pdbx_strand_id
1 'polypeptide(L)'
;MRTIKTLHTAEYAPIADLKTHSPLPSRSLQQIDPFLFLNHHGPQTYLPNNRGLPFGPHPHRGMETVTFILEGDIMHKDSGGHESIISAGGVQWMTAGRGLIHAEVSSPQFKKEGGPLEILQLWLNLPARHKMTAPFYRGLQQAEIPSLALDGGRVQLNLIAGSWEGQQAAFQPKTDVFLSTVAFKEGASYPLGSRRSAICSSTSSEAGCR
;
A
#
# COMPACT_ATOMS: atom_id res chain seq x y z
N MET A 1 -21.50 -17.56 2.78
CA MET A 1 -20.84 -16.60 1.86
C MET A 1 -20.84 -15.24 2.55
N ARG A 2 -19.71 -14.53 2.59
CA ARG A 2 -19.71 -13.14 3.07
C ARG A 2 -20.28 -12.26 1.96
N THR A 3 -21.07 -11.26 2.33
CA THR A 3 -21.60 -10.26 1.40
C THR A 3 -20.93 -8.93 1.67
N ILE A 4 -20.89 -8.07 0.65
CA ILE A 4 -20.47 -6.68 0.83
C ILE A 4 -21.46 -5.98 1.74
N LYS A 5 -20.98 -5.52 2.90
CA LYS A 5 -21.82 -4.79 3.85
C LYS A 5 -22.13 -3.38 3.35
N THR A 6 -21.13 -2.69 2.81
CA THR A 6 -21.24 -1.30 2.37
C THR A 6 -20.17 -1.01 1.31
N LEU A 7 -20.52 -0.22 0.30
CA LEU A 7 -19.60 0.34 -0.68
C LEU A 7 -19.35 1.81 -0.33
N HIS A 8 -18.09 2.19 -0.22
CA HIS A 8 -17.66 3.57 0.04
C HIS A 8 -16.93 4.09 -1.19
N THR A 9 -17.37 5.24 -1.71
CA THR A 9 -16.68 5.92 -2.80
C THR A 9 -15.51 6.71 -2.24
N ALA A 10 -14.34 6.58 -2.86
CA ALA A 10 -13.17 7.37 -2.51
C ALA A 10 -13.38 8.85 -2.81
N GLU A 11 -12.97 9.74 -1.90
CA GLU A 11 -13.08 11.18 -2.08
C GLU A 11 -11.85 11.75 -2.77
N TYR A 12 -12.01 12.58 -3.79
CA TYR A 12 -10.89 13.28 -4.42
C TYR A 12 -10.29 14.31 -3.45
N ALA A 13 -9.00 14.16 -3.14
CA ALA A 13 -8.27 14.92 -2.14
C ALA A 13 -6.82 15.19 -2.59
N PRO A 14 -6.61 15.98 -3.66
CA PRO A 14 -5.30 16.16 -4.28
C PRO A 14 -4.28 16.79 -3.32
N ILE A 15 -3.01 16.38 -3.48
CA ILE A 15 -1.88 16.89 -2.70
C ILE A 15 -0.92 17.55 -3.67
N ALA A 16 -0.85 18.87 -3.67
CA ALA A 16 -0.17 19.64 -4.71
C ALA A 16 -0.69 19.23 -6.12
N ASP A 17 0.19 18.76 -7.00
CA ASP A 17 -0.14 18.27 -8.35
C ASP A 17 -0.42 16.75 -8.41
N LEU A 18 -0.37 16.05 -7.26
CA LEU A 18 -0.64 14.63 -7.16
C LEU A 18 -2.15 14.38 -7.02
N LYS A 19 -2.75 13.80 -8.06
CA LYS A 19 -4.10 13.23 -8.03
C LYS A 19 -4.14 12.20 -6.93
N THR A 20 -5.07 12.38 -6.01
CA THR A 20 -5.20 11.52 -4.83
C THR A 20 -6.67 11.31 -4.54
N HIS A 21 -7.04 10.05 -4.30
CA HIS A 21 -8.36 9.67 -3.81
C HIS A 21 -8.21 9.00 -2.44
N SER A 22 -9.00 9.42 -1.46
CA SER A 22 -9.00 8.90 -0.10
C SER A 22 -10.27 8.08 0.16
N PRO A 23 -10.21 6.74 0.06
CA PRO A 23 -11.25 5.86 0.59
C PRO A 23 -11.41 5.98 2.12
N LEU A 24 -10.31 6.15 2.84
CA LEU A 24 -10.24 6.10 4.29
C LEU A 24 -9.12 7.02 4.80
N PRO A 25 -9.39 7.99 5.70
CA PRO A 25 -10.71 8.45 6.12
C PRO A 25 -11.44 9.19 4.99
N SER A 26 -12.76 9.12 5.03
CA SER A 26 -13.68 9.90 4.20
C SER A 26 -14.88 10.34 5.06
N ARG A 27 -15.76 11.20 4.53
CA ARG A 27 -16.99 11.61 5.22
C ARG A 27 -17.88 10.41 5.55
N SER A 28 -17.84 9.36 4.73
CA SER A 28 -18.65 8.14 4.90
C SER A 28 -17.98 7.07 5.75
N LEU A 29 -16.66 7.14 5.96
CA LEU A 29 -15.89 6.11 6.65
C LEU A 29 -14.65 6.71 7.32
N GLN A 30 -14.67 6.83 8.64
CA GLN A 30 -13.57 7.46 9.39
C GLN A 30 -12.44 6.48 9.73
N GLN A 31 -12.75 5.24 10.12
CA GLN A 31 -11.76 4.23 10.48
C GLN A 31 -12.36 2.82 10.39
N ILE A 32 -11.54 1.82 10.01
CA ILE A 32 -11.86 0.40 10.17
C ILE A 32 -10.67 -0.28 10.83
N ASP A 33 -10.71 -0.52 12.14
CA ASP A 33 -9.58 -1.14 12.85
C ASP A 33 -9.13 -2.47 12.18
N PRO A 34 -7.83 -2.66 11.88
CA PRO A 34 -6.68 -1.81 12.22
C PRO A 34 -6.26 -0.77 11.16
N PHE A 35 -7.02 -0.60 10.09
CA PHE A 35 -6.75 0.37 9.03
C PHE A 35 -7.13 1.80 9.48
N LEU A 36 -6.14 2.70 9.43
CA LEU A 36 -6.29 4.11 9.79
C LEU A 36 -6.48 5.00 8.57
N PHE A 37 -5.85 4.62 7.46
CA PHE A 37 -5.71 5.44 6.28
C PHE A 37 -5.50 4.57 5.05
N LEU A 38 -6.09 4.94 3.92
CA LEU A 38 -5.83 4.40 2.61
C LEU A 38 -5.96 5.55 1.62
N ASN A 39 -4.88 5.86 0.91
CA ASN A 39 -4.89 6.74 -0.24
C ASN A 39 -4.50 5.98 -1.50
N HIS A 40 -5.13 6.36 -2.61
CA HIS A 40 -4.73 6.02 -3.96
C HIS A 40 -4.19 7.26 -4.64
N HIS A 41 -2.89 7.27 -4.92
CA HIS A 41 -2.21 8.36 -5.62
C HIS A 41 -2.00 7.96 -7.08
N GLY A 42 -2.35 8.85 -8.00
CA GLY A 42 -2.46 8.52 -9.42
C GLY A 42 -3.80 7.83 -9.77
N PRO A 43 -3.89 7.17 -10.94
CA PRO A 43 -2.88 7.13 -11.98
C PRO A 43 -2.66 8.50 -12.64
N GLN A 44 -1.40 8.87 -12.86
CA GLN A 44 -1.03 10.05 -13.64
C GLN A 44 0.36 9.90 -14.27
N THR A 45 0.64 10.70 -15.31
CA THR A 45 1.96 10.74 -15.94
C THR A 45 2.66 12.04 -15.59
N TYR A 46 3.88 11.94 -15.08
CA TYR A 46 4.78 13.07 -14.87
C TYR A 46 5.65 13.32 -16.10
N LEU A 47 5.85 14.59 -16.45
CA LEU A 47 6.78 15.00 -17.49
C LEU A 47 8.25 14.90 -16.99
N PRO A 48 9.24 14.88 -17.90
CA PRO A 48 10.65 15.04 -17.53
C PRO A 48 10.89 16.32 -16.70
N ASN A 49 11.90 16.29 -15.83
CA ASN A 49 12.26 17.38 -14.90
C ASN A 49 11.11 17.81 -13.97
N ASN A 50 10.36 16.83 -13.46
CA ASN A 50 9.28 17.05 -12.50
C ASN A 50 9.79 17.19 -11.05
N ARG A 51 8.87 17.48 -10.12
CA ARG A 51 9.14 17.61 -8.68
C ARG A 51 9.02 16.29 -7.90
N GLY A 52 8.51 15.23 -8.54
CA GLY A 52 8.23 13.93 -7.91
C GLY A 52 7.10 13.98 -6.89
N LEU A 53 6.99 12.91 -6.11
CA LEU A 53 6.09 12.84 -4.97
C LEU A 53 6.37 13.93 -3.92
N PRO A 54 5.34 14.60 -3.36
CA PRO A 54 5.50 15.77 -2.50
C PRO A 54 5.70 15.44 -1.00
N PHE A 55 6.01 14.18 -0.64
CA PHE A 55 6.12 13.77 0.77
C PHE A 55 7.53 13.97 1.32
N GLY A 56 7.92 15.25 1.49
CA GLY A 56 9.16 15.64 2.17
C GLY A 56 9.20 15.19 3.65
N PRO A 57 10.26 15.57 4.40
CA PRO A 57 10.43 15.13 5.79
C PRO A 57 9.21 15.42 6.69
N HIS A 58 8.61 14.37 7.24
CA HIS A 58 7.47 14.45 8.16
C HIS A 58 7.50 13.34 9.23
N PRO A 59 6.89 13.55 10.42
CA PRO A 59 6.93 12.57 11.50
C PRO A 59 5.78 11.57 11.45
N HIS A 60 6.02 10.36 11.96
CA HIS A 60 4.99 9.38 12.33
C HIS A 60 5.29 8.76 13.69
N ARG A 61 4.26 8.24 14.37
CA ARG A 61 4.38 7.51 15.65
C ARG A 61 3.18 6.58 15.89
N GLY A 62 3.43 5.42 16.50
CA GLY A 62 2.40 4.53 17.04
C GLY A 62 1.61 3.71 16.01
N MET A 63 2.14 3.60 14.79
CA MET A 63 1.48 3.03 13.61
C MET A 63 2.52 2.42 12.64
N GLU A 64 2.05 1.80 11.57
CA GLU A 64 2.85 1.37 10.43
C GLU A 64 2.34 2.00 9.14
N THR A 65 3.21 2.26 8.18
CA THR A 65 2.85 2.63 6.81
C THR A 65 3.27 1.52 5.85
N VAL A 66 2.40 1.23 4.89
CA VAL A 66 2.63 0.27 3.81
C VAL A 66 2.34 0.97 2.50
N THR A 67 3.35 1.11 1.64
CA THR A 67 3.21 1.73 0.33
C THR A 67 3.38 0.67 -0.74
N PHE A 68 2.37 0.50 -1.60
CA PHE A 68 2.39 -0.40 -2.75
C PHE A 68 2.70 0.44 -4.00
N ILE A 69 3.75 0.08 -4.73
CA ILE A 69 4.16 0.80 -5.93
C ILE A 69 3.59 0.05 -7.14
N LEU A 70 2.59 0.63 -7.79
CA LEU A 70 1.97 0.02 -8.97
C LEU A 70 2.70 0.45 -10.25
N GLU A 71 3.03 1.74 -10.34
CA GLU A 71 3.80 2.35 -11.43
C GLU A 71 4.79 3.38 -10.88
N GLY A 72 5.92 3.56 -11.57
CA GLY A 72 6.98 4.50 -11.18
C GLY A 72 7.89 3.96 -10.06
N ASP A 73 8.33 4.85 -9.17
CA ASP A 73 9.16 4.50 -8.02
C ASP A 73 8.85 5.36 -6.78
N ILE A 74 9.35 4.88 -5.63
CA ILE A 74 9.41 5.64 -4.39
C ILE A 74 10.80 5.49 -3.77
N MET A 75 11.37 6.62 -3.34
CA MET A 75 12.59 6.70 -2.56
C MET A 75 12.25 7.05 -1.12
N HIS A 76 12.62 6.17 -0.21
CA HIS A 76 12.53 6.38 1.23
C HIS A 76 13.81 6.98 1.78
N LYS A 77 13.70 7.88 2.75
CA LYS A 77 14.80 8.28 3.62
C LYS A 77 14.29 8.57 5.02
N ASP A 78 14.96 8.06 6.05
CA ASP A 78 14.57 8.33 7.44
C ASP A 78 15.67 8.83 8.37
N SER A 79 15.23 9.35 9.52
CA SER A 79 16.08 9.80 10.64
C SER A 79 16.93 8.70 11.28
N GLY A 80 16.64 7.43 10.99
CA GLY A 80 17.47 6.28 11.40
C GLY A 80 18.62 5.99 10.42
N GLY A 81 18.67 6.72 9.30
CA GLY A 81 19.70 6.57 8.26
C GLY A 81 19.36 5.55 7.17
N HIS A 82 18.15 4.98 7.14
CA HIS A 82 17.75 4.10 6.04
C HIS A 82 17.43 4.91 4.80
N GLU A 83 17.84 4.38 3.64
CA GLU A 83 17.56 4.93 2.33
C GLU A 83 17.36 3.78 1.33
N SER A 84 16.33 3.86 0.50
CA SER A 84 16.07 2.84 -0.53
C SER A 84 15.16 3.37 -1.64
N ILE A 85 15.30 2.81 -2.84
CA ILE A 85 14.38 3.05 -3.97
C ILE A 85 13.65 1.76 -4.29
N ILE A 86 12.32 1.80 -4.29
CA ILE A 86 11.46 0.66 -4.63
C ILE A 86 10.69 1.00 -5.90
N SER A 87 10.81 0.13 -6.90
CA SER A 87 10.16 0.30 -8.20
C SER A 87 8.77 -0.37 -8.26
N ALA A 88 8.07 -0.17 -9.37
CA ALA A 88 6.82 -0.85 -9.70
C ALA A 88 6.83 -2.36 -9.35
N GLY A 89 5.71 -2.81 -8.79
CA GLY A 89 5.51 -4.17 -8.25
C GLY A 89 6.08 -4.38 -6.84
N GLY A 90 6.89 -3.46 -6.32
CA GLY A 90 7.45 -3.51 -4.98
C GLY A 90 6.54 -2.96 -3.88
N VAL A 91 6.99 -3.13 -2.63
CA VAL A 91 6.32 -2.63 -1.43
C VAL A 91 7.33 -2.05 -0.45
N GLN A 92 6.97 -0.93 0.16
CA GLN A 92 7.64 -0.40 1.34
C GLN A 92 6.81 -0.69 2.58
N TRP A 93 7.45 -1.22 3.63
CA TRP A 93 6.86 -1.38 4.96
C TRP A 93 7.68 -0.63 6.00
N MET A 94 7.05 0.30 6.70
CA MET A 94 7.67 1.05 7.79
C MET A 94 6.86 0.92 9.07
N THR A 95 7.48 0.43 10.14
CA THR A 95 6.93 0.50 11.50
C THR A 95 7.42 1.80 12.14
N ALA A 96 6.51 2.74 12.43
CA ALA A 96 6.90 4.00 13.06
C ALA A 96 7.21 3.85 14.56
N GLY A 97 6.46 3.01 15.27
CA GLY A 97 6.70 2.70 16.68
C GLY A 97 6.81 3.97 17.55
N ARG A 98 7.86 4.08 18.37
CA ARG A 98 8.11 5.27 19.24
C ARG A 98 8.32 6.58 18.48
N GLY A 99 8.53 6.51 17.16
CA GLY A 99 8.52 7.63 16.24
C GLY A 99 9.80 7.77 15.43
N LEU A 100 9.65 8.34 14.23
CA LEU A 100 10.74 8.75 13.35
C LEU A 100 10.29 9.93 12.48
N ILE A 101 11.24 10.57 11.81
CA ILE A 101 11.00 11.48 10.68
C ILE A 101 11.44 10.77 9.41
N HIS A 102 10.63 10.82 8.35
CA HIS A 102 10.96 10.26 7.05
C HIS A 102 10.48 11.10 5.87
N ALA A 103 10.99 10.81 4.69
CA ALA A 103 10.55 11.35 3.42
C ALA A 103 10.31 10.19 2.44
N GLU A 104 9.27 10.34 1.62
CA GLU A 104 8.84 9.40 0.58
C GLU A 104 8.69 10.18 -0.73
N VAL A 105 9.79 10.33 -1.47
CA VAL A 105 9.83 11.16 -2.69
C VAL A 105 10.16 10.31 -3.89
N SER A 106 9.91 10.78 -5.12
CA SER A 106 10.38 10.06 -6.31
C SER A 106 11.90 10.11 -6.44
N SER A 107 12.50 9.07 -7.03
CA SER A 107 13.95 8.98 -7.22
C SER A 107 14.50 10.13 -8.09
N PRO A 108 15.81 10.44 -8.01
CA PRO A 108 16.43 11.39 -8.92
C PRO A 108 16.22 11.03 -10.40
N GLN A 109 16.21 9.74 -10.74
CA GLN A 109 15.99 9.26 -12.11
C GLN A 109 14.56 9.56 -12.56
N PHE A 110 13.54 9.19 -11.78
CA PHE A 110 12.14 9.46 -12.11
C PHE A 110 11.87 10.97 -12.25
N LYS A 111 12.47 11.80 -11.39
CA LYS A 111 12.34 13.26 -11.52
C LYS A 111 12.93 13.79 -12.82
N LYS A 112 14.04 13.21 -13.28
CA LYS A 112 14.69 13.59 -14.54
C LYS A 112 13.88 13.13 -15.76
N GLU A 113 13.42 11.88 -15.76
CA GLU A 113 12.86 11.21 -16.94
C GLU A 113 11.33 11.37 -17.05
N GLY A 114 10.63 11.51 -15.92
CA GLY A 114 9.17 11.41 -15.88
C GLY A 114 8.69 9.97 -16.05
N GLY A 115 7.39 9.80 -16.29
CA GLY A 115 6.78 8.49 -16.46
C GLY A 115 5.44 8.35 -15.72
N PRO A 116 4.79 7.18 -15.84
CA PRO A 116 3.58 6.87 -15.09
C PRO A 116 3.90 6.76 -13.59
N LEU A 117 2.96 7.21 -12.77
CA LEU A 117 2.99 7.06 -11.32
C LEU A 117 1.61 6.59 -10.85
N GLU A 118 1.62 5.53 -10.07
CA GLU A 118 0.45 5.05 -9.34
C GLU A 118 0.91 4.29 -8.09
N ILE A 119 0.48 4.75 -6.92
CA ILE A 119 0.81 4.11 -5.63
C ILE A 119 -0.41 4.05 -4.72
N LEU A 120 -0.43 3.05 -3.84
CA LEU A 120 -1.39 2.96 -2.74
C LEU A 120 -0.63 3.14 -1.43
N GLN A 121 -1.10 4.03 -0.54
CA GLN A 121 -0.52 4.19 0.79
C GLN A 121 -1.54 3.81 1.86
N LEU A 122 -1.22 2.79 2.65
CA LEU A 122 -2.05 2.24 3.71
C LEU A 122 -1.39 2.47 5.06
N TRP A 123 -2.14 2.95 6.05
CA TRP A 123 -1.66 3.05 7.42
C TRP A 123 -2.37 2.05 8.33
N LEU A 124 -1.58 1.37 9.15
CA LEU A 124 -2.03 0.39 10.11
C LEU A 124 -1.81 0.88 11.53
N ASN A 125 -2.84 0.74 12.35
CA ASN A 125 -2.75 0.96 13.78
C ASN A 125 -1.89 -0.15 14.42
N LEU A 126 -0.90 0.24 15.23
CA LEU A 126 -0.22 -0.72 16.09
C LEU A 126 -1.06 -0.97 17.35
N PRO A 127 -1.19 -2.23 17.81
CA PRO A 127 -1.72 -2.55 19.14
C PRO A 127 -0.97 -1.77 20.22
N ALA A 128 -1.65 -1.43 21.32
CA ALA A 128 -1.08 -0.61 22.40
C ALA A 128 0.32 -1.07 22.85
N ARG A 129 0.51 -2.39 23.02
CA ARG A 129 1.79 -3.02 23.41
C ARG A 129 2.94 -2.82 22.40
N HIS A 130 2.64 -2.46 21.16
CA HIS A 130 3.63 -2.27 20.09
C HIS A 130 3.84 -0.80 19.71
N LYS A 131 2.98 0.13 20.17
CA LYS A 131 3.05 1.55 19.81
C LYS A 131 4.37 2.24 20.15
N MET A 132 5.14 1.71 21.09
CA MET A 132 6.43 2.26 21.53
C MET A 132 7.64 1.39 21.13
N THR A 133 7.46 0.44 20.20
CA THR A 133 8.57 -0.35 19.66
C THR A 133 9.58 0.53 18.91
N ALA A 134 10.79 0.05 18.69
CA ALA A 134 11.77 0.79 17.89
C ALA A 134 11.28 0.93 16.43
N PRO A 135 11.56 2.05 15.75
CA PRO A 135 11.27 2.17 14.32
C PRO A 135 11.94 1.05 13.52
N PHE A 136 11.29 0.62 12.46
CA PHE A 136 11.78 -0.43 11.56
C PHE A 136 11.37 -0.11 10.12
N TYR A 137 12.24 -0.43 9.17
CA TYR A 137 12.01 -0.25 7.75
C TYR A 137 12.37 -1.51 6.96
N ARG A 138 11.55 -1.86 5.97
CA ARG A 138 11.90 -2.82 4.93
C ARG A 138 11.23 -2.46 3.61
N GLY A 139 12.05 -2.24 2.59
CA GLY A 139 11.62 -2.22 1.20
C GLY A 139 11.76 -3.61 0.58
N LEU A 140 10.83 -3.97 -0.30
CA LEU A 140 10.80 -5.23 -1.04
C LEU A 140 10.60 -4.91 -2.52
N GLN A 141 11.50 -5.36 -3.37
CA GLN A 141 11.27 -5.40 -4.81
C GLN A 141 10.26 -6.51 -5.14
N GLN A 142 9.65 -6.43 -6.33
CA GLN A 142 8.66 -7.42 -6.78
C GLN A 142 9.16 -8.87 -6.67
N ALA A 143 10.42 -9.12 -7.03
CA ALA A 143 11.04 -10.44 -6.99
C ALA A 143 11.17 -11.03 -5.57
N GLU A 144 11.10 -10.19 -4.53
CA GLU A 144 11.18 -10.61 -3.13
C GLU A 144 9.81 -10.93 -2.53
N ILE A 145 8.72 -10.72 -3.27
CA ILE A 145 7.35 -10.93 -2.82
C ILE A 145 6.85 -12.28 -3.36
N PRO A 146 6.53 -13.27 -2.50
CA PRO A 146 5.99 -14.54 -2.95
C PRO A 146 4.70 -14.34 -3.76
N SER A 147 4.60 -15.02 -4.90
CA SER A 147 3.50 -14.84 -5.84
C SER A 147 2.84 -16.19 -6.14
N LEU A 148 1.53 -16.27 -5.95
CA LEU A 148 0.74 -17.48 -6.14
C LEU A 148 -0.15 -17.38 -7.37
N ALA A 149 -0.02 -18.36 -8.27
CA ALA A 149 -0.94 -18.55 -9.39
C ALA A 149 -2.15 -19.37 -8.92
N LEU A 150 -3.33 -18.73 -8.94
CA LEU A 150 -4.61 -19.29 -8.52
C LEU A 150 -5.54 -19.42 -9.73
N ASP A 151 -6.60 -20.23 -9.59
CA ASP A 151 -7.59 -20.46 -10.66
C ASP A 151 -6.92 -20.81 -12.01
N GLY A 152 -5.99 -21.78 -12.00
CA GLY A 152 -5.25 -22.19 -13.19
C GLY A 152 -4.36 -21.09 -13.78
N GLY A 153 -3.93 -20.11 -12.99
CA GLY A 153 -3.12 -18.97 -13.44
C GLY A 153 -3.94 -17.83 -14.06
N ARG A 154 -5.24 -17.77 -13.80
CA ARG A 154 -6.09 -16.62 -14.14
C ARG A 154 -6.16 -15.58 -13.05
N VAL A 155 -5.74 -15.93 -11.84
CA VAL A 155 -5.64 -15.02 -10.70
C VAL A 155 -4.22 -15.06 -10.16
N GLN A 156 -3.57 -13.91 -10.09
CA GLN A 156 -2.24 -13.76 -9.51
C GLN A 156 -2.36 -13.08 -8.16
N LEU A 157 -1.88 -13.71 -7.09
CA LEU A 157 -1.91 -13.17 -5.74
C LEU A 157 -0.49 -12.97 -5.22
N ASN A 158 -0.10 -11.72 -4.93
CA ASN A 158 1.17 -11.41 -4.31
C ASN A 158 1.02 -11.35 -2.78
N LEU A 159 1.78 -12.16 -2.05
CA LEU A 159 1.71 -12.32 -0.60
C LEU A 159 2.62 -11.31 0.11
N ILE A 160 2.05 -10.18 0.50
CA ILE A 160 2.80 -9.08 1.11
C ILE A 160 2.92 -9.26 2.63
N ALA A 161 1.80 -9.48 3.34
CA ALA A 161 1.82 -9.65 4.80
C ALA A 161 0.93 -10.78 5.30
N GLY A 162 1.39 -11.47 6.35
CA GLY A 162 0.68 -12.54 7.05
C GLY A 162 0.86 -13.90 6.37
N SER A 163 -0.22 -14.65 6.24
CA SER A 163 -0.20 -15.98 5.61
C SER A 163 -1.45 -16.25 4.80
N TRP A 164 -1.31 -17.09 3.76
CA TRP A 164 -2.39 -17.56 2.90
C TRP A 164 -2.26 -19.06 2.67
N GLU A 165 -3.27 -19.84 3.07
CA GLU A 165 -3.33 -21.30 2.82
C GLU A 165 -2.04 -22.05 3.20
N GLY A 166 -1.45 -21.70 4.36
CA GLY A 166 -0.19 -22.28 4.86
C GLY A 166 1.08 -21.62 4.31
N GLN A 167 0.99 -20.81 3.25
CA GLN A 167 2.12 -20.06 2.70
C GLN A 167 2.36 -18.78 3.48
N GLN A 168 3.64 -18.52 3.79
CA GLN A 168 4.08 -17.32 4.48
C GLN A 168 4.30 -16.18 3.49
N ALA A 169 3.85 -14.98 3.85
CA ALA A 169 4.10 -13.77 3.08
C ALA A 169 5.51 -13.20 3.33
N ALA A 170 5.91 -12.24 2.50
CA ALA A 170 7.21 -11.57 2.61
C ALA A 170 7.41 -10.84 3.95
N PHE A 171 6.32 -10.37 4.56
CA PHE A 171 6.32 -9.66 5.83
C PHE A 171 5.43 -10.32 6.88
N GLN A 172 5.90 -10.36 8.12
CA GLN A 172 5.12 -10.83 9.27
C GLN A 172 4.77 -9.64 10.18
N PRO A 173 3.55 -9.10 10.05
CA PRO A 173 3.16 -7.88 10.76
C PRO A 173 3.01 -8.10 12.26
N LYS A 174 3.16 -7.02 13.05
CA LYS A 174 2.90 -7.03 14.50
C LYS A 174 1.40 -7.02 14.82
N THR A 175 0.59 -6.59 13.85
CA THR A 175 -0.88 -6.61 13.90
C THR A 175 -1.37 -7.84 13.15
N ASP A 176 -2.45 -8.47 13.62
CA ASP A 176 -3.11 -9.60 12.93
C ASP A 176 -3.80 -9.10 11.65
N VAL A 177 -3.02 -8.93 10.58
CA VAL A 177 -3.47 -8.49 9.26
C VAL A 177 -2.90 -9.36 8.16
N PHE A 178 -3.67 -9.47 7.09
CA PHE A 178 -3.23 -10.06 5.84
C PHE A 178 -3.35 -9.00 4.75
N LEU A 179 -2.27 -8.80 4.00
CA LEU A 179 -2.23 -7.89 2.87
C LEU A 179 -1.72 -8.62 1.63
N SER A 180 -2.39 -8.39 0.51
CA SER A 180 -2.03 -8.91 -0.80
C SER A 180 -2.48 -7.95 -1.88
N THR A 181 -1.76 -7.92 -3.00
CA THR A 181 -2.32 -7.46 -4.27
C THR A 181 -2.81 -8.67 -5.05
N VAL A 182 -3.93 -8.51 -5.76
CA VAL A 182 -4.54 -9.58 -6.55
C VAL A 182 -4.89 -9.04 -7.93
N ALA A 183 -4.39 -9.70 -8.97
CA ALA A 183 -4.72 -9.39 -10.35
C ALA A 183 -5.57 -10.52 -10.93
N PHE A 184 -6.68 -10.14 -11.56
CA PHE A 184 -7.61 -11.06 -12.21
C PHE A 184 -7.53 -10.88 -13.72
N LYS A 185 -7.45 -11.98 -14.48
CA LYS A 185 -7.77 -11.96 -15.90
C LYS A 185 -9.28 -11.75 -16.08
N GLU A 186 -9.68 -11.23 -17.23
CA GLU A 186 -11.09 -11.02 -17.57
C GLU A 186 -11.92 -12.30 -17.34
N GLY A 187 -13.08 -12.14 -16.69
CA GLY A 187 -13.99 -13.24 -16.36
C GLY A 187 -13.53 -14.17 -15.23
N ALA A 188 -12.34 -13.99 -14.67
CA ALA A 188 -11.86 -14.78 -13.54
C ALA A 188 -12.59 -14.39 -12.24
N SER A 189 -12.80 -15.37 -11.36
CA SER A 189 -13.37 -15.18 -10.03
C SER A 189 -12.69 -16.12 -9.06
N TYR A 190 -12.40 -15.64 -7.85
CA TYR A 190 -11.74 -16.44 -6.84
C TYR A 190 -12.24 -16.08 -5.43
N PRO A 191 -12.60 -17.08 -4.60
CA PRO A 191 -13.10 -16.83 -3.26
C PRO A 191 -11.96 -16.39 -2.34
N LEU A 192 -12.00 -15.13 -1.89
CA LEU A 192 -11.13 -14.65 -0.83
C LEU A 192 -11.71 -15.16 0.50
N GLY A 193 -11.09 -16.18 1.11
CA GLY A 193 -11.59 -16.89 2.29
C GLY A 193 -12.01 -16.01 3.50
N SER A 194 -12.59 -16.62 4.53
CA SER A 194 -13.18 -15.89 5.66
C SER A 194 -12.13 -15.19 6.55
N ARG A 195 -11.92 -13.88 6.37
CA ARG A 195 -11.15 -13.02 7.30
C ARG A 195 -12.09 -12.03 8.01
N ARG A 196 -11.75 -11.54 9.22
CA ARG A 196 -12.66 -10.72 10.06
C ARG A 196 -13.19 -9.47 9.34
N SER A 197 -12.30 -8.68 8.76
CA SER A 197 -12.58 -7.47 7.97
C SER A 197 -11.68 -7.47 6.74
N ALA A 198 -12.20 -7.02 5.59
CA ALA A 198 -11.43 -6.90 4.36
C ALA A 198 -11.75 -5.55 3.71
N ILE A 199 -10.71 -4.82 3.31
CA ILE A 199 -10.82 -3.67 2.44
C ILE A 199 -10.32 -4.13 1.07
N CYS A 200 -11.14 -3.89 0.06
CA CYS A 200 -10.83 -4.19 -1.32
C CYS A 200 -10.84 -2.86 -2.08
N SER A 201 -9.67 -2.45 -2.56
CA SER A 201 -9.53 -1.28 -3.43
C SER A 201 -9.30 -1.79 -4.83
N SER A 202 -10.20 -1.45 -5.76
CA SER A 202 -10.00 -1.73 -7.17
C SER A 202 -9.36 -0.53 -7.85
N THR A 203 -8.35 -0.78 -8.68
CA THR A 203 -7.76 0.23 -9.57
C THR A 203 -8.40 0.21 -10.96
N SER A 204 -9.34 -0.71 -11.23
CA SER A 204 -10.12 -0.74 -12.47
C SER A 204 -11.62 -0.65 -12.19
N SER A 205 -12.35 -0.04 -13.12
CA SER A 205 -13.82 0.04 -13.03
C SER A 205 -14.52 -1.31 -13.26
N GLU A 206 -13.82 -2.29 -13.82
CA GLU A 206 -14.36 -3.59 -14.22
C GLU A 206 -14.09 -4.69 -13.19
N ALA A 207 -13.01 -4.56 -12.41
CA ALA A 207 -12.76 -5.43 -11.27
C ALA A 207 -13.52 -4.89 -10.05
N GLY A 208 -14.27 -5.76 -9.40
CA GLY A 208 -15.00 -5.42 -8.19
C GLY A 208 -15.02 -6.60 -7.26
N CYS A 209 -14.83 -6.34 -5.96
CA CYS A 209 -15.22 -7.31 -4.95
C CYS A 209 -16.74 -7.49 -5.02
N ARG A 210 -17.21 -8.74 -4.94
CA ARG A 210 -18.62 -9.15 -5.00
C ARG A 210 -18.93 -10.07 -3.84
#